data_AF-A0A2T4VB64-F1
#
_entry.id   AF-A0A2T4VB64-F1
#
_cell.length_a   1.000
_cell.length_b   1.000
_cell.length_c   1.000
_cell.angle_alpha   90.00
_cell.angle_beta   90.00
_cell.angle_gamma   90.00
#
_symmetry.space_group_name_H-M   'P 1'
#
loop_
_entity.id
_entity.type
_entity.pdbx_description
1 polymer ?
#
loop_
_entity_poly.entity_id
_entity_poly.type
_entity_poly.pdbx_seq_one_letter_code
_entity_poly.pdbx_strand_id
1 'polypeptide(L)'
;MTMKQSIPSSLLVWDVAQSAPELWNHLLEREPWVASELEGLRREIPIPPTNNAFETKKLFRPSGHFRAFYLHGPGDSVLAIKGGDLRCEDQQSFLHVMHERPFERHQRYSVLNALEYFLIQERKIPGALTFSEALTEAQRAAEVQSGFLRRFGELGGLPVPLLVVRWPPEVVADFRARLLPLLSGFSLEIAESELEGGLACYIYWFPKAPFPRVSHFAGALAMKSSQSSNAGYQQNTRLVYDTLQHEVDPEQVMNSWLTLVAKLLLLGYFPSDAQHFKNGQCIEPQNVLVNGSFADVDSVIPMRSLNGDREFYINFLVMLNLLVNTVRVFLLAENNGATSLPSPFPPQYQRPDFMEMLLVIHVWERLKSHLLELRQAFPVTLDPRLEEMVSSHLSFQVLFNKILFAIYYAGPQLPESVRPMLGITAAYDHLGPANGASARKAELAG
;
A
#
# COMPACT_ATOMS: atom_id res chain seq x y z
N MET A 1 10.52 40.81 2.76
CA MET A 1 9.24 40.54 3.45
C MET A 1 8.17 40.45 2.37
N THR A 2 8.05 39.28 1.73
CA THR A 2 7.14 39.04 0.60
C THR A 2 5.71 39.00 1.13
N MET A 3 4.79 39.77 0.53
CA MET A 3 3.39 39.73 0.91
C MET A 3 2.87 38.30 0.72
N LYS A 4 2.45 37.67 1.82
CA LYS A 4 1.81 36.36 1.79
C LYS A 4 0.43 36.51 1.17
N GLN A 5 0.29 36.12 -0.09
CA GLN A 5 -1.02 36.03 -0.73
C GLN A 5 -1.77 34.84 -0.14
N SER A 6 -2.93 35.10 0.45
CA SER A 6 -3.85 34.05 0.90
C SER A 6 -4.30 33.22 -0.30
N ILE A 7 -4.35 31.90 -0.13
CA ILE A 7 -4.91 30.97 -1.13
C ILE A 7 -6.35 31.43 -1.45
N PRO A 8 -6.66 31.74 -2.72
CA PRO A 8 -8.03 32.05 -3.13
C PRO A 8 -8.96 30.89 -2.77
N SER A 9 -10.16 31.20 -2.26
CA SER A 9 -11.15 30.18 -1.89
C SER A 9 -11.54 29.26 -3.06
N SER A 10 -11.41 29.74 -4.31
CA SER A 10 -11.64 28.94 -5.52
C SER A 10 -10.64 27.80 -5.73
N LEU A 11 -9.50 27.81 -5.04
CA LEU A 11 -8.51 26.72 -5.07
C LEU A 11 -8.76 25.65 -4.00
N LEU A 12 -9.62 25.94 -3.01
CA LEU A 12 -10.04 24.96 -2.02
C LEU A 12 -11.12 24.06 -2.63
N VAL A 13 -10.74 22.83 -2.98
CA VAL A 13 -11.56 21.90 -3.77
C VAL A 13 -12.21 20.81 -2.92
N TRP A 14 -11.69 20.56 -1.72
CA TRP A 14 -12.28 19.64 -0.75
C TRP A 14 -11.95 20.08 0.68
N ASP A 15 -12.93 20.00 1.57
CA ASP A 15 -12.81 20.37 2.99
C ASP A 15 -13.63 19.40 3.85
N VAL A 16 -12.97 18.80 4.86
CA VAL A 16 -13.59 17.82 5.76
C VAL A 16 -14.79 18.38 6.52
N ALA A 17 -14.74 19.66 6.91
CA ALA A 17 -15.84 20.29 7.67
C ALA A 17 -17.14 20.34 6.86
N GLN A 18 -17.03 20.44 5.53
CA GLN A 18 -18.19 20.49 4.62
C GLN A 18 -18.55 19.10 4.10
N SER A 19 -17.55 18.29 3.76
CA SER A 19 -17.73 17.02 3.04
C SER A 19 -17.96 15.84 3.97
N ALA A 20 -17.47 15.90 5.21
CA ALA A 20 -17.60 14.84 6.22
C ALA A 20 -17.74 15.43 7.64
N PRO A 21 -18.83 16.18 7.94
CA PRO A 21 -18.97 16.91 9.20
C PRO A 21 -18.97 16.01 10.44
N GLU A 22 -19.47 14.78 10.35
CA GLU A 22 -19.41 13.79 11.44
C GLU A 22 -17.95 13.46 11.82
N LEU A 23 -17.13 13.19 10.80
CA LEU A 23 -15.70 12.92 10.96
C LEU A 23 -14.96 14.14 11.53
N TRP A 24 -15.28 15.32 11.03
CA TRP A 24 -14.71 16.58 11.51
C TRP A 24 -15.03 16.83 12.99
N ASN A 25 -16.30 16.70 13.37
CA ASN A 25 -16.73 16.91 14.76
C ASN A 25 -16.04 15.92 15.70
N HIS A 26 -15.99 14.63 15.33
CA HIS A 26 -15.30 13.62 16.12
C HIS A 26 -13.80 13.92 16.28
N LEU A 27 -13.14 14.38 15.21
CA LEU A 27 -11.73 14.77 15.27
C LEU A 27 -11.54 15.96 16.22
N LEU A 28 -12.38 16.99 16.15
CA LEU A 28 -12.24 18.19 16.98
C LEU A 28 -12.49 17.95 18.47
N GLU A 29 -13.34 16.99 18.82
CA GLU A 29 -13.53 16.59 20.21
C GLU A 29 -12.24 16.03 20.84
N ARG A 30 -11.39 15.37 20.03
CA ARG A 30 -10.15 14.74 20.49
C ARG A 30 -8.92 15.61 20.25
N GLU A 31 -8.89 16.33 19.14
CA GLU A 31 -7.73 17.04 18.60
C GLU A 31 -8.10 18.50 18.22
N PRO A 32 -8.52 19.34 19.18
CA PRO A 32 -9.02 20.69 18.90
C PRO A 32 -7.99 21.61 18.23
N TRP A 33 -6.69 21.33 18.39
CA TRP A 33 -5.61 22.07 17.75
C TRP A 33 -5.66 22.01 16.22
N VAL A 34 -6.23 20.93 15.65
CA VAL A 34 -6.34 20.75 14.20
C VAL A 34 -7.17 21.87 13.58
N ALA A 35 -8.23 22.36 14.24
CA ALA A 35 -9.02 23.48 13.73
C ALA A 35 -8.18 24.73 13.49
N SER A 36 -7.34 25.09 14.47
CA SER A 36 -6.50 26.29 14.40
C SER A 36 -5.43 26.17 13.31
N GLU A 37 -4.77 25.03 13.21
CA GLU A 37 -3.75 24.81 12.17
C GLU A 37 -4.38 24.74 10.78
N LEU A 38 -5.57 24.15 10.66
CA LEU A 38 -6.27 24.05 9.38
C LEU A 38 -6.69 25.42 8.83
N GLU A 39 -7.11 26.35 9.70
CA GLU A 39 -7.35 27.75 9.32
C GLU A 39 -6.10 28.45 8.79
N GLY A 40 -4.92 28.13 9.34
CA GLY A 40 -3.64 28.58 8.81
C GLY A 40 -3.37 28.00 7.42
N LEU A 41 -3.56 26.69 7.26
CA LEU A 41 -3.34 25.97 6.01
C LEU A 41 -4.32 26.39 4.89
N ARG A 42 -5.56 26.78 5.23
CA ARG A 42 -6.51 27.37 4.26
C ARG A 42 -5.98 28.68 3.66
N ARG A 43 -5.10 29.39 4.36
CA ARG A 43 -4.51 30.65 3.89
C ARG A 43 -3.19 30.43 3.19
N GLU A 44 -2.36 29.52 3.68
CA GLU A 44 -1.01 29.31 3.16
C GLU A 44 -0.55 27.87 3.40
N ILE A 45 -0.22 27.15 2.32
CA ILE A 45 0.49 25.87 2.40
C ILE A 45 1.96 26.18 2.70
N PRO A 46 2.55 25.65 3.78
CA PRO A 46 3.97 25.82 4.07
C PRO A 46 4.81 25.20 2.96
N ILE A 47 5.96 25.81 2.71
CA ILE A 47 6.95 25.29 1.76
C ILE A 47 8.06 24.65 2.61
N PRO A 48 8.41 23.37 2.37
CA PRO A 48 9.52 22.76 3.09
C PRO A 48 10.85 23.44 2.72
N PRO A 49 11.88 23.37 3.58
CA PRO A 49 13.19 23.96 3.29
C PRO A 49 13.97 23.21 2.21
N THR A 50 13.66 21.93 1.96
CA THR A 50 14.32 21.07 0.98
C THR A 50 13.37 19.92 0.59
N ASN A 51 13.59 19.34 -0.59
CA ASN A 51 12.96 18.09 -0.99
C ASN A 51 13.55 16.85 -0.28
N ASN A 52 14.72 16.96 0.34
CA ASN A 52 15.36 15.87 1.09
C ASN A 52 14.78 15.72 2.50
N ALA A 53 15.24 14.72 3.26
CA ALA A 53 14.90 14.60 4.67
C ALA A 53 15.36 15.83 5.46
N PHE A 54 14.53 16.30 6.40
CA PHE A 54 14.82 17.45 7.26
C PHE A 54 14.05 17.36 8.58
N GLU A 55 14.50 18.12 9.56
CA GLU A 55 13.83 18.30 10.86
C GLU A 55 13.98 19.78 11.28
N THR A 56 12.86 20.41 11.59
CA THR A 56 12.78 21.78 12.14
C THR A 56 11.83 21.77 13.33
N LYS A 57 11.77 22.87 14.09
CA LYS A 57 10.84 22.96 15.23
C LYS A 57 9.37 22.70 14.88
N LYS A 58 8.94 22.99 13.64
CA LYS A 58 7.54 22.87 13.21
C LYS A 58 7.28 21.79 12.18
N LEU A 59 8.27 21.52 11.33
CA LEU A 59 8.12 20.66 10.17
C LEU A 59 9.22 19.61 10.13
N PHE A 60 8.91 18.42 9.63
CA PHE A 60 9.90 17.39 9.37
C PHE A 60 9.54 16.51 8.16
N ARG A 61 10.55 15.85 7.61
CA ARG A 61 10.44 14.84 6.57
C ARG A 61 11.41 13.70 6.87
N PRO A 62 10.93 12.48 7.15
CA PRO A 62 11.78 11.31 7.24
C PRO A 62 12.39 10.95 5.88
N SER A 63 13.52 10.25 5.89
CA SER A 63 14.11 9.69 4.67
C SER A 63 13.13 8.72 3.99
N GLY A 64 13.07 8.75 2.65
CA GLY A 64 12.17 7.90 1.85
C GLY A 64 10.76 8.47 1.63
N HIS A 65 10.42 9.63 2.20
CA HIS A 65 9.13 10.29 2.02
C HIS A 65 9.20 11.34 0.90
N PHE A 66 9.08 10.89 -0.35
CA PHE A 66 9.36 11.73 -1.53
C PHE A 66 8.31 12.79 -1.87
N ARG A 67 7.08 12.64 -1.40
CA ARG A 67 5.94 13.50 -1.78
C ARG A 67 5.19 14.08 -0.58
N ALA A 68 5.68 13.87 0.63
CA ALA A 68 5.03 14.30 1.86
C ALA A 68 6.03 14.75 2.92
N PHE A 69 5.64 15.77 3.67
CA PHE A 69 6.28 16.20 4.91
C PHE A 69 5.20 16.46 5.97
N TYR A 70 5.62 16.72 7.19
CA TYR A 70 4.75 16.70 8.36
C TYR A 70 4.90 17.96 9.18
N LEU A 71 3.78 18.48 9.67
CA LEU A 71 3.70 19.49 10.71
C LEU A 71 3.50 18.80 12.07
N HIS A 72 4.34 19.15 13.04
CA HIS A 72 4.26 18.65 14.41
C HIS A 72 2.98 19.14 15.09
N GLY A 73 2.18 18.19 15.59
CA GLY A 73 1.09 18.43 16.53
C GLY A 73 1.51 18.15 17.97
N PRO A 74 0.57 18.23 18.93
CA PRO A 74 0.78 17.77 20.29
C PRO A 74 1.09 16.26 20.34
N GLY A 75 2.04 15.88 21.21
CA GLY A 75 2.48 14.48 21.35
C GLY A 75 3.15 13.98 20.08
N ASP A 76 2.68 12.83 19.58
CA ASP A 76 3.18 12.22 18.33
C ASP A 76 2.31 12.55 17.11
N SER A 77 1.22 13.31 17.29
CA SER A 77 0.26 13.61 16.23
C SER A 77 0.83 14.55 15.19
N VAL A 78 0.38 14.43 13.94
CA VAL A 78 0.90 15.25 12.83
C VAL A 78 -0.18 15.62 11.82
N LEU A 79 0.04 16.75 11.14
CA LEU A 79 -0.61 17.01 9.85
C LEU A 79 0.38 16.69 8.74
N ALA A 80 0.05 15.75 7.88
CA ALA A 80 0.82 15.48 6.68
C ALA A 80 0.41 16.43 5.56
N ILE A 81 1.38 16.88 4.79
CA ILE A 81 1.22 17.77 3.65
C ILE A 81 1.83 17.06 2.44
N LYS A 82 0.98 16.48 1.60
CA LYS A 82 1.37 15.71 0.41
C LYS A 82 1.19 16.58 -0.84
N GLY A 83 2.24 16.71 -1.66
CA GLY A 83 2.23 17.60 -2.84
C GLY A 83 2.45 19.08 -2.51
N GLY A 84 2.95 19.40 -1.31
CA GLY A 84 3.31 20.76 -0.89
C GLY A 84 4.63 21.29 -1.49
N ASP A 85 5.41 20.39 -2.08
CA ASP A 85 6.85 20.56 -2.32
C ASP A 85 7.18 21.32 -3.59
N LEU A 86 6.20 21.52 -4.48
CA LEU A 86 6.39 22.04 -5.84
C LEU A 86 7.15 23.38 -5.92
N ARG A 87 7.09 24.16 -4.83
CA ARG A 87 7.68 25.49 -4.68
C ARG A 87 8.97 25.49 -3.86
N CYS A 88 9.49 24.33 -3.51
CA CYS A 88 10.75 24.20 -2.78
C CYS A 88 11.91 24.65 -3.68
N GLU A 89 12.88 25.38 -3.11
CA GLU A 89 13.96 26.00 -3.89
C GLU A 89 14.82 24.97 -4.64
N ASP A 90 15.01 23.78 -4.06
CA ASP A 90 15.81 22.70 -4.62
C ASP A 90 15.02 21.72 -5.52
N GLN A 91 13.78 22.05 -5.91
CA GLN A 91 12.92 21.15 -6.71
C GLN A 91 13.59 20.70 -8.01
N GLN A 92 14.25 21.62 -8.71
CA GLN A 92 14.98 21.30 -9.94
C GLN A 92 16.09 20.28 -9.69
N SER A 93 16.93 20.54 -8.68
CA SER A 93 18.04 19.66 -8.31
C SER A 93 17.55 18.29 -7.86
N PHE A 94 16.43 18.24 -7.12
CA PHE A 94 15.80 16.99 -6.71
C PHE A 94 15.36 16.15 -7.92
N LEU A 95 14.69 16.75 -8.90
CA LEU A 95 14.26 16.05 -10.12
C LEU A 95 15.46 15.53 -10.93
N HIS A 96 16.55 16.31 -11.04
CA HIS A 96 17.79 15.84 -11.68
C HIS A 96 18.39 14.64 -10.94
N VAL A 97 18.45 14.67 -9.61
CA VAL A 97 18.94 13.53 -8.81
C VAL A 97 18.10 12.28 -9.06
N MET A 98 16.78 12.41 -9.20
CA MET A 98 15.91 11.28 -9.55
C MET A 98 16.12 10.78 -10.99
N HIS A 99 16.43 11.67 -11.93
CA HIS A 99 16.74 11.31 -13.32
C HIS A 99 18.07 10.53 -13.43
N GLU A 100 19.07 10.92 -12.65
CA GLU A 100 20.41 10.32 -12.71
C GLU A 100 20.51 8.99 -11.93
N ARG A 101 19.63 8.75 -10.96
CA ARG A 101 19.70 7.57 -10.10
C ARG A 101 18.83 6.44 -10.62
N PRO A 102 19.35 5.19 -10.72
CA PRO A 102 18.51 4.03 -10.86
C PRO A 102 17.62 3.90 -9.62
N PHE A 103 16.37 3.48 -9.80
CA PHE A 103 15.46 3.35 -8.67
C PHE A 103 15.97 2.32 -7.65
N GLU A 104 16.08 2.74 -6.38
CA GLU A 104 16.86 2.03 -5.35
C GLU A 104 16.39 0.59 -5.09
N ARG A 105 15.10 0.30 -5.28
CA ARG A 105 14.55 -1.05 -5.07
C ARG A 105 15.06 -2.09 -6.06
N HIS A 106 15.63 -1.67 -7.20
CA HIS A 106 16.04 -2.55 -8.29
C HIS A 106 17.42 -2.21 -8.87
N GLN A 107 18.31 -1.52 -8.12
CA GLN A 107 19.57 -0.95 -8.62
C GLN A 107 20.44 -1.88 -9.47
N ARG A 108 20.42 -3.20 -9.23
CA ARG A 108 21.25 -4.15 -9.98
C ARG A 108 20.69 -4.50 -11.37
N TYR A 109 19.41 -4.27 -11.63
CA TYR A 109 18.72 -4.76 -12.84
C TYR A 109 17.70 -3.78 -13.43
N SER A 110 17.47 -2.62 -12.78
CA SER A 110 16.56 -1.60 -13.30
C SER A 110 17.21 -0.90 -14.48
N VAL A 111 16.53 -0.95 -15.61
CA VAL A 111 16.82 -0.08 -16.76
C VAL A 111 16.16 1.30 -16.63
N LEU A 112 15.29 1.48 -15.64
CA LEU A 112 14.58 2.74 -15.37
C LEU A 112 15.29 3.55 -14.29
N ASN A 113 15.41 4.85 -14.52
CA ASN A 113 15.73 5.81 -13.47
C ASN A 113 14.53 6.02 -12.51
N ALA A 114 14.74 6.75 -11.41
CA ALA A 114 13.69 6.94 -10.43
C ALA A 114 12.49 7.73 -10.99
N LEU A 115 12.68 8.75 -11.83
CA LEU A 115 11.55 9.47 -12.45
C LEU A 115 10.67 8.54 -13.29
N GLU A 116 11.31 7.75 -14.15
CA GLU A 116 10.63 6.80 -15.04
C GLU A 116 9.91 5.72 -14.25
N TYR A 117 10.49 5.25 -13.14
CA TYR A 117 9.83 4.27 -12.27
C TYR A 117 8.50 4.82 -11.72
N PHE A 118 8.49 6.03 -11.18
CA PHE A 118 7.26 6.66 -10.66
C PHE A 118 6.19 6.78 -11.76
N LEU A 119 6.58 7.18 -12.98
CA LEU A 119 5.64 7.36 -14.09
C LEU A 119 5.12 6.03 -14.65
N ILE A 120 6.01 5.06 -14.89
CA ILE A 120 5.68 3.82 -15.59
C ILE A 120 5.07 2.79 -14.64
N GLN A 121 5.68 2.61 -13.46
CA GLN A 121 5.25 1.60 -12.49
C GLN A 121 4.18 2.19 -11.56
N GLU A 122 4.48 3.28 -10.87
CA GLU A 122 3.55 3.82 -9.87
C GLU A 122 2.39 4.63 -10.46
N ARG A 123 2.45 4.99 -11.75
CA ARG A 123 1.49 5.90 -12.43
C ARG A 123 1.31 7.21 -11.66
N LYS A 124 2.41 7.74 -11.13
CA LYS A 124 2.45 8.93 -10.27
C LYS A 124 3.46 9.93 -10.81
N ILE A 125 3.15 11.22 -10.66
CA ILE A 125 4.11 12.29 -11.01
C ILE A 125 5.20 12.38 -9.93
N PRO A 126 6.50 12.27 -10.30
CA PRO A 126 7.59 12.38 -9.34
C PRO A 126 7.61 13.73 -8.63
N GLY A 127 7.65 13.73 -7.30
CA GLY A 127 7.70 14.96 -6.49
C GLY A 127 6.44 15.82 -6.52
N ALA A 128 5.34 15.33 -7.12
CA ALA A 128 4.07 16.04 -7.17
C ALA A 128 2.87 15.12 -6.92
N LEU A 129 1.72 15.74 -6.66
CA LEU A 129 0.45 15.07 -6.47
C LEU A 129 -0.54 15.59 -7.51
N THR A 130 -1.10 14.71 -8.34
CA THR A 130 -2.10 15.14 -9.32
C THR A 130 -3.39 15.54 -8.59
N PHE A 131 -4.17 16.43 -9.20
CA PHE A 131 -5.46 16.84 -8.64
C PHE A 131 -6.42 15.66 -8.49
N SER A 132 -6.47 14.76 -9.47
CA SER A 132 -7.30 13.55 -9.43
C SER A 132 -6.86 12.60 -8.32
N GLU A 133 -5.55 12.37 -8.12
CA GLU A 133 -5.01 11.55 -7.03
C GLU A 133 -5.45 12.14 -5.68
N ALA A 134 -5.18 13.42 -5.45
CA ALA A 134 -5.48 14.11 -4.20
C ALA A 134 -6.97 14.06 -3.83
N LEU A 135 -7.85 14.34 -4.79
CA LEU A 135 -9.30 14.38 -4.55
C LEU A 135 -9.86 12.97 -4.30
N THR A 136 -9.44 12.00 -5.10
CA THR A 136 -9.90 10.61 -4.96
C THR A 136 -9.45 10.03 -3.62
N GLU A 137 -8.20 10.28 -3.23
CA GLU A 137 -7.65 9.83 -1.95
C GLU A 137 -8.40 10.46 -0.77
N ALA A 138 -8.65 11.77 -0.79
CA ALA A 138 -9.40 12.45 0.26
C ALA A 138 -10.84 11.94 0.39
N GLN A 139 -11.54 11.72 -0.73
CA GLN A 139 -12.89 11.18 -0.75
C GLN A 139 -12.92 9.73 -0.21
N ARG A 140 -12.00 8.88 -0.66
CA ARG A 140 -11.89 7.49 -0.21
C ARG A 140 -11.57 7.42 1.28
N ALA A 141 -10.61 8.22 1.75
CA ALA A 141 -10.24 8.30 3.16
C ALA A 141 -11.44 8.73 4.01
N ALA A 142 -12.22 9.71 3.57
CA ALA A 142 -13.40 10.20 4.28
C ALA A 142 -14.50 9.13 4.34
N GLU A 143 -14.78 8.45 3.22
CA GLU A 143 -15.77 7.36 3.16
C GLU A 143 -15.40 6.23 4.11
N VAL A 144 -14.14 5.80 4.09
CA VAL A 144 -13.64 4.69 4.93
C VAL A 144 -13.64 5.09 6.40
N GLN A 145 -13.07 6.25 6.76
CA GLN A 145 -13.03 6.72 8.15
C GLN A 145 -14.43 6.94 8.74
N SER A 146 -15.36 7.47 7.95
CA SER A 146 -16.77 7.59 8.37
C SER A 146 -17.43 6.22 8.53
N GLY A 147 -17.01 5.22 7.74
CA GLY A 147 -17.40 3.82 7.94
C GLY A 147 -16.88 3.26 9.28
N PHE A 148 -15.61 3.50 9.59
CA PHE A 148 -15.00 3.10 10.86
C PHE A 148 -15.74 3.73 12.05
N LEU A 149 -15.93 5.05 12.02
CA LEU A 149 -16.59 5.78 13.10
C LEU A 149 -18.01 5.26 13.35
N ARG A 150 -18.83 5.13 12.30
CA ARG A 150 -20.21 4.66 12.44
C ARG A 150 -20.32 3.21 12.90
N ARG A 151 -19.36 2.35 12.53
CA ARG A 151 -19.42 0.91 12.85
C ARG A 151 -18.77 0.58 14.18
N PHE A 152 -17.59 1.15 14.45
CA PHE A 152 -16.73 0.78 15.57
C PHE A 152 -16.68 1.86 16.65
N GLY A 153 -17.27 3.04 16.41
CA GLY A 153 -17.25 4.17 17.36
C GLY A 153 -15.91 4.89 17.45
N GLU A 154 -14.96 4.55 16.57
CA GLU A 154 -13.61 5.08 16.55
C GLU A 154 -13.10 5.21 15.12
N LEU A 155 -12.10 6.08 14.93
CA LEU A 155 -11.37 6.19 13.68
C LEU A 155 -10.50 4.94 13.44
N GLY A 156 -10.35 4.57 12.17
CA GLY A 156 -9.37 3.56 11.78
C GLY A 156 -7.95 4.11 11.91
N GLY A 157 -6.99 3.21 12.11
CA GLY A 157 -5.55 3.52 12.01
C GLY A 157 -5.14 3.84 10.56
N LEU A 158 -5.76 4.86 9.97
CA LEU A 158 -5.66 5.30 8.59
C LEU A 158 -5.58 6.84 8.57
N PRO A 159 -5.18 7.49 7.46
CA PRO A 159 -5.23 8.94 7.33
C PRO A 159 -6.65 9.48 7.54
N VAL A 160 -6.78 10.62 8.22
CA VAL A 160 -8.03 11.40 8.25
C VAL A 160 -7.89 12.59 7.29
N PRO A 161 -8.64 12.63 6.18
CA PRO A 161 -8.52 13.70 5.20
C PRO A 161 -9.00 15.02 5.81
N LEU A 162 -8.28 16.12 5.56
CA LEU A 162 -8.66 17.44 6.07
C LEU A 162 -8.96 18.44 4.96
N LEU A 163 -8.03 18.61 4.01
CA LEU A 163 -8.18 19.55 2.91
C LEU A 163 -7.52 19.04 1.62
N VAL A 164 -8.10 19.43 0.48
CA VAL A 164 -7.42 19.40 -0.81
C VAL A 164 -7.41 20.81 -1.40
N VAL A 165 -6.23 21.26 -1.79
CA VAL A 165 -6.02 22.57 -2.41
C VAL A 165 -5.42 22.36 -3.80
N ARG A 166 -6.07 22.89 -4.83
CA ARG A 166 -5.54 22.86 -6.19
C ARG A 166 -4.45 23.91 -6.36
N TRP A 167 -3.36 23.55 -7.02
CA TRP A 167 -2.32 24.51 -7.33
C TRP A 167 -2.75 25.44 -8.48
N PRO A 168 -2.41 26.74 -8.43
CA PRO A 168 -2.63 27.65 -9.54
C PRO A 168 -1.96 27.19 -10.84
N PRO A 169 -2.50 27.52 -12.02
CA PRO A 169 -1.91 27.15 -13.31
C PRO A 169 -0.45 27.56 -13.47
N GLU A 170 -0.04 28.70 -12.90
CA GLU A 170 1.34 29.18 -12.95
C GLU A 170 2.31 28.28 -12.17
N VAL A 171 1.90 27.72 -11.04
CA VAL A 171 2.71 26.76 -10.26
C VAL A 171 2.84 25.45 -11.02
N VAL A 172 1.76 25.01 -11.68
CA VAL A 172 1.78 23.80 -12.51
C VAL A 172 2.67 23.99 -13.74
N ALA A 173 2.57 25.14 -14.42
CA ALA A 173 3.40 25.46 -15.58
C ALA A 173 4.89 25.52 -15.24
N ASP A 174 5.23 26.14 -14.11
CA ASP A 174 6.59 26.19 -13.59
C ASP A 174 7.14 24.80 -13.27
N PHE A 175 6.34 23.94 -12.62
CA PHE A 175 6.71 22.54 -12.40
C PHE A 175 6.89 21.75 -13.71
N ARG A 176 6.01 21.93 -14.70
CA ARG A 176 6.12 21.30 -16.04
C ARG A 176 7.42 21.69 -16.73
N ALA A 177 7.79 22.96 -16.68
CA ALA A 177 9.03 23.46 -17.27
C ALA A 177 10.28 22.82 -16.65
N ARG A 178 10.20 22.38 -15.40
CA ARG A 178 11.28 21.64 -14.71
C ARG A 178 11.32 20.15 -15.05
N LEU A 179 10.15 19.49 -15.05
CA LEU A 179 10.05 18.03 -15.18
C LEU A 179 10.18 17.55 -16.63
N LEU A 180 9.39 18.12 -17.55
CA LEU A 180 9.25 17.57 -18.91
C LEU A 180 10.57 17.48 -19.69
N PRO A 181 11.52 18.42 -19.57
CA PRO A 181 12.82 18.30 -20.24
C PRO A 181 13.68 17.11 -19.79
N LEU A 182 13.37 16.47 -18.65
CA LEU A 182 14.08 15.31 -18.13
C LEU A 182 13.50 13.98 -18.61
N LEU A 183 12.43 14.02 -19.40
CA LEU A 183 11.68 12.85 -19.85
C LEU A 183 11.75 12.72 -21.37
N SER A 184 11.52 11.51 -21.88
CA SER A 184 11.48 11.26 -23.33
C SER A 184 10.57 10.08 -23.67
N GLY A 185 10.07 10.06 -24.91
CA GLY A 185 9.21 8.98 -25.40
C GLY A 185 8.00 8.72 -24.50
N PHE A 186 7.80 7.46 -24.12
CA PHE A 186 6.63 7.01 -23.36
C PHE A 186 6.49 7.66 -21.98
N SER A 187 7.59 7.94 -21.27
CA SER A 187 7.51 8.58 -19.95
C SER A 187 7.07 10.05 -20.04
N LEU A 188 7.46 10.74 -21.12
CA LEU A 188 7.00 12.10 -21.41
C LEU A 188 5.49 12.12 -21.69
N GLU A 189 4.99 11.22 -22.54
CA GLU A 189 3.55 11.12 -22.87
C GLU A 189 2.68 10.88 -21.63
N ILE A 190 3.12 9.97 -20.73
CA ILE A 190 2.45 9.75 -19.45
C ILE A 190 2.44 11.04 -18.62
N ALA A 191 3.60 11.68 -18.45
CA ALA A 191 3.70 12.87 -17.62
C ALA A 191 2.85 14.02 -18.17
N GLU A 192 2.81 14.21 -19.49
CA GLU A 192 1.95 15.22 -20.11
C GLU A 192 0.48 14.96 -19.83
N SER A 193 0.01 13.73 -20.06
CA SER A 193 -1.39 13.34 -19.83
C SER A 193 -1.80 13.49 -18.36
N GLU A 194 -0.98 13.01 -17.43
CA GLU A 194 -1.25 13.10 -15.98
C GLU A 194 -1.25 14.56 -15.46
N LEU A 195 -0.50 15.46 -16.12
CA LEU A 195 -0.42 16.88 -15.73
C LEU A 195 -1.56 17.74 -16.30
N GLU A 196 -2.36 17.25 -17.26
CA GLU A 196 -3.50 17.99 -17.83
C GLU A 196 -4.57 18.31 -16.78
N GLY A 197 -4.81 17.38 -15.84
CA GLY A 197 -5.74 17.57 -14.73
C GLY A 197 -5.27 18.63 -13.71
N GLY A 198 -4.00 19.04 -13.79
CA GLY A 198 -3.34 19.91 -12.83
C GLY A 198 -2.86 19.18 -11.58
N LEU A 199 -2.22 19.94 -10.70
CA LEU A 199 -1.63 19.42 -9.45
C LEU A 199 -2.41 19.94 -8.24
N ALA A 200 -2.27 19.23 -7.11
CA ALA A 200 -2.88 19.61 -5.85
C ALA A 200 -1.95 19.35 -4.66
N CYS A 201 -2.37 19.86 -3.51
CA CYS A 201 -1.84 19.54 -2.20
C CYS A 201 -2.96 18.87 -1.39
N TYR A 202 -2.67 17.70 -0.81
CA TYR A 202 -3.56 16.95 0.07
C TYR A 202 -3.03 17.02 1.51
N ILE A 203 -3.90 17.45 2.42
CA ILE A 203 -3.60 17.58 3.85
C ILE A 203 -4.46 16.59 4.62
N TYR A 204 -3.83 15.81 5.49
CA TYR A 204 -4.50 14.83 6.33
C TYR A 204 -3.84 14.73 7.71
N TRP A 205 -4.62 14.31 8.71
CA TRP A 205 -4.16 14.11 10.07
C TRP A 205 -3.81 12.64 10.33
N PHE A 206 -2.82 12.45 11.21
CA PHE A 206 -2.45 11.18 11.80
C PHE A 206 -2.31 11.31 13.33
N PRO A 207 -2.82 10.35 14.12
CA PRO A 207 -2.66 10.35 15.58
C PRO A 207 -1.20 10.15 16.01
N LYS A 208 -0.42 9.47 15.18
CA LYS A 208 1.02 9.28 15.33
C LYS A 208 1.67 9.43 13.98
N ALA A 209 2.79 10.14 13.92
CA ALA A 209 3.60 10.28 12.72
C ALA A 209 3.69 8.93 11.97
N PRO A 210 3.54 8.89 10.63
CA PRO A 210 3.54 7.65 9.86
C PRO A 210 4.97 7.13 9.66
N PHE A 211 5.66 6.89 10.77
CA PHE A 211 7.00 6.33 10.91
C PHE A 211 7.15 5.65 12.30
N PRO A 212 7.87 4.51 12.40
CA PRO A 212 8.50 3.76 11.33
C PRO A 212 7.48 2.94 10.53
N ARG A 213 7.62 3.01 9.20
CA ARG A 213 7.03 2.04 8.27
C ARG A 213 7.80 0.72 8.34
N VAL A 214 7.19 -0.39 7.97
CA VAL A 214 7.85 -1.70 7.94
C VAL A 214 9.12 -1.64 7.09
N SER A 215 9.11 -0.92 5.97
CA SER A 215 10.28 -0.67 5.11
C SER A 215 11.46 -0.03 5.84
N HIS A 216 11.20 0.92 6.74
CA HIS A 216 12.23 1.61 7.50
C HIS A 216 12.80 0.72 8.58
N PHE A 217 11.92 -0.01 9.27
CA PHE A 217 12.31 -0.97 10.29
C PHE A 217 13.18 -2.09 9.68
N ALA A 218 12.70 -2.74 8.61
CA ALA A 218 13.41 -3.80 7.92
C ALA A 218 14.74 -3.30 7.31
N GLY A 219 14.74 -2.14 6.66
CA GLY A 219 15.95 -1.54 6.09
C GLY A 219 17.02 -1.23 7.14
N ALA A 220 16.63 -0.61 8.27
CA ALA A 220 17.55 -0.32 9.36
C ALA A 220 18.15 -1.60 9.97
N LEU A 221 17.32 -2.63 10.13
CA LEU A 221 17.75 -3.92 10.66
C LEU A 221 18.65 -4.69 9.69
N ALA A 222 18.36 -4.66 8.40
CA ALA A 222 19.20 -5.22 7.35
C ALA A 222 20.58 -4.54 7.29
N MET A 223 20.65 -3.21 7.46
CA MET A 223 21.90 -2.47 7.54
C MET A 223 22.71 -2.82 8.80
N LYS A 224 22.08 -2.89 9.98
CA LYS A 224 22.77 -3.34 11.21
C LYS A 224 23.29 -4.78 11.07
N SER A 225 22.50 -5.64 10.44
CA SER A 225 22.82 -7.04 10.22
C SER A 225 24.03 -7.22 9.29
N SER A 226 24.10 -6.46 8.20
CA SER A 226 25.23 -6.50 7.25
C SER A 226 26.53 -5.90 7.82
N GLN A 227 26.43 -4.94 8.74
CA GLN A 227 27.60 -4.41 9.46
C GLN A 227 28.16 -5.40 10.50
N SER A 228 27.32 -6.30 11.00
CA SER A 228 27.67 -7.23 12.09
C SER A 228 28.15 -8.60 11.59
N SER A 229 28.00 -8.92 10.29
CA SER A 229 28.43 -10.20 9.72
C SER A 229 29.88 -10.14 9.22
N ASN A 230 30.79 -10.73 9.98
CA ASN A 230 32.21 -10.91 9.59
C ASN A 230 32.42 -11.92 8.43
N ALA A 231 31.35 -12.55 7.93
CA ALA A 231 31.39 -13.48 6.80
C ALA A 231 30.32 -13.07 5.78
N GLY A 232 30.75 -12.77 4.57
CA GLY A 232 29.89 -12.26 3.51
C GLY A 232 28.62 -13.08 3.28
N TYR A 233 27.54 -12.35 2.97
CA TYR A 233 26.29 -12.80 2.35
C TYR A 233 25.19 -13.45 3.19
N GLN A 234 25.37 -13.69 4.50
CA GLN A 234 24.25 -14.13 5.34
C GLN A 234 23.74 -13.00 6.23
N GLN A 235 22.47 -12.63 6.08
CA GLN A 235 21.77 -11.82 7.07
C GLN A 235 21.89 -12.53 8.42
N ASN A 236 22.35 -11.82 9.44
CA ASN A 236 22.38 -12.30 10.81
C ASN A 236 20.94 -12.41 11.33
N THR A 237 20.28 -13.52 11.04
CA THR A 237 18.91 -13.84 11.45
C THR A 237 18.75 -13.82 12.97
N ARG A 238 19.82 -14.06 13.72
CA ARG A 238 19.84 -13.93 15.17
C ARG A 238 19.68 -12.48 15.63
N LEU A 239 20.36 -11.52 14.98
CA LEU A 239 20.17 -10.10 15.28
C LEU A 239 18.73 -9.65 14.97
N VAL A 240 18.17 -10.15 13.86
CA VAL A 240 16.77 -9.86 13.49
C VAL A 240 15.84 -10.35 14.59
N TYR A 241 16.01 -11.60 15.01
CA TYR A 241 15.25 -12.21 16.09
C TYR A 241 15.41 -11.46 17.41
N ASP A 242 16.64 -11.18 17.85
CA ASP A 242 16.92 -10.47 19.10
C ASP A 242 16.28 -9.08 19.12
N THR A 243 16.34 -8.35 17.99
CA THR A 243 15.69 -7.03 17.85
C THR A 243 14.16 -7.16 17.94
N LEU A 244 13.59 -8.13 17.22
CA LEU A 244 12.16 -8.42 17.26
C LEU A 244 11.69 -8.92 18.64
N GLN A 245 12.54 -9.53 19.46
CA GLN A 245 12.17 -9.98 20.81
C GLN A 245 12.27 -8.89 21.87
N HIS A 246 13.15 -7.92 21.68
CA HIS A 246 13.49 -6.94 22.72
C HIS A 246 12.96 -5.53 22.46
N GLU A 247 12.72 -5.14 21.20
CA GLU A 247 12.27 -3.78 20.85
C GLU A 247 10.78 -3.71 20.48
N VAL A 248 10.18 -4.82 20.03
CA VAL A 248 8.78 -4.88 19.59
C VAL A 248 8.13 -6.21 20.02
N ASP A 249 6.80 -6.28 20.03
CA ASP A 249 6.08 -7.56 20.10
C ASP A 249 5.58 -7.90 18.68
N PRO A 250 6.24 -8.83 17.96
CA PRO A 250 5.90 -9.11 16.57
C PRO A 250 4.50 -9.70 16.41
N GLU A 251 4.01 -10.44 17.40
CA GLU A 251 2.66 -10.98 17.38
C GLU A 251 1.63 -9.86 17.55
N GLN A 252 1.85 -8.94 18.49
CA GLN A 252 0.98 -7.78 18.67
C GLN A 252 0.93 -6.91 17.41
N VAL A 253 2.09 -6.63 16.80
CA VAL A 253 2.21 -5.85 15.57
C VAL A 253 1.43 -6.51 14.43
N MET A 254 1.67 -7.80 14.17
CA MET A 254 0.94 -8.54 13.13
C MET A 254 -0.57 -8.58 13.39
N ASN A 255 -0.98 -8.83 14.63
CA ASN A 255 -2.39 -8.83 15.00
C ASN A 255 -3.05 -7.48 14.73
N SER A 256 -2.37 -6.38 15.04
CA SER A 256 -2.93 -5.04 14.76
C SER A 256 -3.19 -4.80 13.26
N TRP A 257 -2.31 -5.26 12.37
CA TRP A 257 -2.53 -5.21 10.92
C TRP A 257 -3.70 -6.09 10.49
N LEU A 258 -3.75 -7.33 10.98
CA LEU A 258 -4.81 -8.28 10.65
C LEU A 258 -6.18 -7.78 11.14
N THR A 259 -6.24 -7.19 12.33
CA THR A 259 -7.44 -6.54 12.86
C THR A 259 -7.87 -5.38 11.97
N LEU A 260 -6.94 -4.52 11.51
CA LEU A 260 -7.27 -3.39 10.63
C LEU A 260 -7.79 -3.87 9.26
N VAL A 261 -7.16 -4.89 8.67
CA VAL A 261 -7.64 -5.52 7.42
C VAL A 261 -9.01 -6.15 7.63
N ALA A 262 -9.22 -6.89 8.73
CA ALA A 262 -10.52 -7.48 9.04
C ALA A 262 -11.62 -6.41 9.19
N LYS A 263 -11.34 -5.29 9.86
CA LYS A 263 -12.27 -4.15 9.96
C LYS A 263 -12.59 -3.57 8.57
N LEU A 264 -11.62 -3.43 7.67
CA LEU A 264 -11.87 -3.00 6.28
C LEU A 264 -12.75 -3.98 5.51
N LEU A 265 -12.50 -5.28 5.64
CA LEU A 265 -13.32 -6.33 5.03
C LEU A 265 -14.77 -6.29 5.55
N LEU A 266 -14.97 -6.08 6.85
CA LEU A 266 -16.31 -5.92 7.47
C LEU A 266 -17.05 -4.67 7.00
N LEU A 267 -16.31 -3.64 6.59
CA LEU A 267 -16.86 -2.42 5.98
C LEU A 267 -17.11 -2.59 4.47
N GLY A 268 -16.72 -3.73 3.87
CA GLY A 268 -16.92 -4.01 2.46
C GLY A 268 -15.82 -3.45 1.55
N TYR A 269 -14.58 -3.34 2.05
CA TYR A 269 -13.43 -2.84 1.30
C TYR A 269 -12.28 -3.85 1.24
N PHE A 270 -11.61 -3.91 0.09
CA PHE A 270 -10.25 -4.45 0.03
C PHE A 270 -9.25 -3.33 0.28
N PRO A 271 -8.19 -3.55 1.07
CA PRO A 271 -7.06 -2.63 1.21
C PRO A 271 -6.07 -2.73 0.03
N SER A 272 -6.50 -3.24 -1.11
CA SER A 272 -5.66 -3.34 -2.29
C SER A 272 -6.50 -3.40 -3.55
N ASP A 273 -5.88 -3.00 -4.65
CA ASP A 273 -6.41 -3.11 -6.00
C ASP A 273 -5.47 -3.93 -6.88
N ALA A 274 -6.00 -5.02 -7.43
CA ALA A 274 -5.30 -5.89 -8.36
C ALA A 274 -4.86 -5.19 -9.64
N GLN A 275 -5.55 -4.14 -10.09
CA GLN A 275 -5.16 -3.35 -11.26
C GLN A 275 -3.88 -2.55 -11.01
N HIS A 276 -3.60 -2.25 -9.74
CA HIS A 276 -2.44 -1.47 -9.30
C HIS A 276 -1.46 -2.32 -8.49
N PHE A 277 -1.43 -3.63 -8.72
CA PHE A 277 -0.58 -4.56 -7.98
C PHE A 277 0.89 -4.11 -8.00
N LYS A 278 1.49 -3.98 -6.80
CA LYS A 278 2.86 -3.49 -6.56
C LYS A 278 3.12 -2.01 -6.88
N ASN A 279 2.08 -1.19 -6.98
CA ASN A 279 2.20 0.26 -7.26
C ASN A 279 2.05 1.14 -6.01
N GLY A 280 2.56 0.70 -4.85
CA GLY A 280 2.49 1.49 -3.62
C GLY A 280 1.17 1.34 -2.86
N GLN A 281 0.69 0.10 -2.73
CA GLN A 281 -0.59 -0.23 -2.08
C GLN A 281 -0.53 0.04 -0.58
N CYS A 282 -1.68 0.31 0.07
CA CYS A 282 -1.70 0.69 1.48
C CYS A 282 -1.19 -0.39 2.44
N ILE A 283 -1.32 -1.67 2.07
CA ILE A 283 -0.82 -2.82 2.84
C ILE A 283 0.58 -3.28 2.44
N GLU A 284 1.29 -2.55 1.59
CA GLU A 284 2.70 -2.84 1.29
C GLU A 284 3.64 -2.34 2.40
N PRO A 285 4.85 -2.89 2.53
CA PRO A 285 5.68 -2.60 3.70
C PRO A 285 6.15 -1.13 3.76
N GLN A 286 6.14 -0.41 2.64
CA GLN A 286 6.38 1.04 2.65
C GLN A 286 5.22 1.87 3.18
N ASN A 287 4.00 1.34 3.28
CA ASN A 287 2.82 2.07 3.73
C ASN A 287 2.25 1.52 5.05
N VAL A 288 2.63 0.31 5.45
CA VAL A 288 2.25 -0.27 6.74
C VAL A 288 3.20 0.21 7.85
N LEU A 289 2.63 0.61 8.98
CA LEU A 289 3.33 1.13 10.15
C LEU A 289 3.48 0.05 11.21
N VAL A 290 4.62 0.03 11.90
CA VAL A 290 4.87 -0.92 13.00
C VAL A 290 3.86 -0.75 14.16
N ASN A 291 3.20 0.41 14.25
CA ASN A 291 2.16 0.68 15.25
C ASN A 291 0.76 0.13 14.88
N GLY A 292 0.62 -0.60 13.78
CA GLY A 292 -0.65 -1.18 13.34
C GLY A 292 -1.47 -0.36 12.34
N SER A 293 -1.03 0.84 11.98
CA SER A 293 -1.74 1.74 11.07
C SER A 293 -1.25 1.65 9.62
N PHE A 294 -2.02 2.17 8.66
CA PHE A 294 -1.60 2.35 7.26
C PHE A 294 -1.46 3.84 6.91
N ALA A 295 -0.41 4.17 6.17
CA ALA A 295 -0.03 5.54 5.83
C ALA A 295 -0.68 6.07 4.53
N ASP A 296 -1.26 5.19 3.74
CA ASP A 296 -1.90 5.48 2.45
C ASP A 296 -3.27 4.77 2.41
N VAL A 297 -4.20 5.25 1.60
CA VAL A 297 -5.51 4.62 1.35
C VAL A 297 -5.94 4.71 -0.11
N ASP A 298 -5.05 5.15 -1.01
CA ASP A 298 -5.32 5.26 -2.45
C ASP A 298 -5.80 3.94 -3.07
N SER A 299 -5.29 2.82 -2.57
CA SER A 299 -5.58 1.48 -3.06
C SER A 299 -6.76 0.80 -2.38
N VAL A 300 -7.49 1.50 -1.49
CA VAL A 300 -8.67 0.95 -0.84
C VAL A 300 -9.84 1.00 -1.81
N ILE A 301 -10.38 -0.16 -2.19
CA ILE A 301 -11.49 -0.27 -3.14
C ILE A 301 -12.71 -0.94 -2.52
N PRO A 302 -13.93 -0.48 -2.83
CA PRO A 302 -15.14 -1.11 -2.32
C PRO A 302 -15.42 -2.41 -3.07
N MET A 303 -15.72 -3.51 -2.35
CA MET A 303 -16.02 -4.81 -2.96
C MET A 303 -17.21 -4.76 -3.94
N ARG A 304 -18.14 -3.82 -3.70
CA ARG A 304 -19.30 -3.55 -4.56
C ARG A 304 -18.96 -2.97 -5.93
N SER A 305 -17.76 -2.42 -6.14
CA SER A 305 -17.35 -1.90 -7.46
C SER A 305 -16.70 -2.96 -8.35
N LEU A 306 -16.55 -4.20 -7.88
CA LEU A 306 -15.91 -5.27 -8.63
C LEU A 306 -16.92 -5.98 -9.53
N ASN A 307 -16.57 -6.15 -10.81
CA ASN A 307 -17.41 -6.72 -11.86
C ASN A 307 -17.40 -8.26 -11.80
N GLY A 308 -18.06 -8.79 -10.77
CA GLY A 308 -18.29 -10.23 -10.60
C GLY A 308 -17.22 -10.97 -9.80
N ASP A 309 -17.37 -12.29 -9.73
CA ASP A 309 -16.63 -13.16 -8.83
C ASP A 309 -15.14 -13.21 -9.16
N ARG A 310 -14.79 -13.22 -10.44
CA ARG A 310 -13.39 -13.28 -10.88
C ARG A 310 -12.57 -12.10 -10.34
N GLU A 311 -13.07 -10.88 -10.50
CA GLU A 311 -12.37 -9.68 -10.02
C GLU A 311 -12.31 -9.64 -8.49
N PHE A 312 -13.37 -10.08 -7.82
CA PHE A 312 -13.38 -10.22 -6.36
C PHE A 312 -12.30 -11.17 -5.86
N TYR A 313 -12.26 -12.39 -6.41
CA TYR A 313 -11.27 -13.38 -6.00
C TYR A 313 -9.85 -12.90 -6.32
N ILE A 314 -9.60 -12.31 -7.49
CA ILE A 314 -8.27 -11.76 -7.81
C ILE A 314 -7.84 -10.70 -6.78
N ASN A 315 -8.73 -9.76 -6.42
CA ASN A 315 -8.42 -8.73 -5.41
C ASN A 315 -8.18 -9.32 -4.02
N PHE A 316 -8.96 -10.31 -3.63
CA PHE A 316 -8.74 -11.03 -2.37
C PHE A 316 -7.34 -11.69 -2.34
N LEU A 317 -6.91 -12.30 -3.46
CA LEU A 317 -5.60 -12.95 -3.55
C LEU A 317 -4.45 -11.98 -3.55
N VAL A 318 -4.62 -10.86 -4.26
CA VAL A 318 -3.67 -9.75 -4.24
C VAL A 318 -3.52 -9.22 -2.82
N MET A 319 -4.63 -8.97 -2.12
CA MET A 319 -4.62 -8.52 -0.73
C MET A 319 -3.83 -9.48 0.16
N LEU A 320 -4.15 -10.78 0.10
CA LEU A 320 -3.50 -11.79 0.93
C LEU A 320 -2.00 -11.89 0.64
N ASN A 321 -1.61 -11.85 -0.64
CA ASN A 321 -0.20 -11.87 -1.05
C ASN A 321 0.55 -10.64 -0.52
N LEU A 322 0.02 -9.44 -0.71
CA LEU A 322 0.65 -8.20 -0.23
C LEU A 322 0.80 -8.19 1.29
N LEU A 323 -0.23 -8.65 2.02
CA LEU A 323 -0.19 -8.75 3.47
C LEU A 323 0.87 -9.75 3.95
N VAL A 324 0.96 -10.92 3.30
CA VAL A 324 1.99 -11.94 3.56
C VAL A 324 3.39 -11.39 3.29
N ASN A 325 3.58 -10.69 2.17
CA ASN A 325 4.84 -10.05 1.85
C ASN A 325 5.23 -9.00 2.90
N THR A 326 4.29 -8.20 3.39
CA THR A 326 4.55 -7.23 4.46
C THR A 326 4.93 -7.91 5.77
N VAL A 327 4.24 -8.99 6.15
CA VAL A 327 4.61 -9.80 7.32
C VAL A 327 6.01 -10.41 7.14
N ARG A 328 6.31 -10.94 5.95
CA ARG A 328 7.62 -11.53 5.64
C ARG A 328 8.75 -10.50 5.77
N VAL A 329 8.60 -9.34 5.14
CA VAL A 329 9.57 -8.23 5.24
C VAL A 329 9.80 -7.84 6.69
N PHE A 330 8.73 -7.74 7.49
CA PHE A 330 8.83 -7.38 8.90
C PHE A 330 9.59 -8.44 9.71
N LEU A 331 9.22 -9.72 9.58
CA LEU A 331 9.79 -10.81 10.38
C LEU A 331 11.21 -11.20 9.97
N LEU A 332 11.54 -11.07 8.68
CA LEU A 332 12.83 -11.50 8.13
C LEU A 332 13.79 -10.35 7.86
N ALA A 333 13.35 -9.10 8.02
CA ALA A 333 14.10 -7.91 7.63
C ALA A 333 14.60 -7.99 6.17
N GLU A 334 13.79 -8.59 5.28
CA GLU A 334 14.09 -8.62 3.85
C GLU A 334 13.90 -7.21 3.27
N ASN A 335 14.80 -6.80 2.36
CA ASN A 335 14.58 -5.56 1.62
C ASN A 335 13.30 -5.70 0.78
N ASN A 336 12.39 -4.72 0.85
CA ASN A 336 11.06 -4.62 0.19
C ASN A 336 10.99 -4.96 -1.32
N GLY A 337 11.34 -6.19 -1.72
CA GLY A 337 11.41 -6.63 -3.11
C GLY A 337 12.80 -6.94 -3.66
N ALA A 338 13.83 -7.07 -2.81
CA ALA A 338 15.12 -7.62 -3.22
C ALA A 338 15.32 -9.03 -2.63
N THR A 339 14.45 -9.98 -2.99
CA THR A 339 14.93 -11.36 -3.09
C THR A 339 15.93 -11.37 -4.25
N SER A 340 17.20 -11.40 -3.88
CA SER A 340 18.38 -11.22 -4.71
C SER A 340 18.69 -12.39 -5.65
N LEU A 341 17.68 -13.12 -6.13
CA LEU A 341 17.87 -14.21 -7.06
C LEU A 341 17.24 -13.88 -8.42
N PRO A 342 18.03 -13.92 -9.51
CA PRO A 342 17.49 -13.71 -10.85
C PRO A 342 16.42 -14.77 -11.15
N SER A 343 15.19 -14.32 -11.37
CA SER A 343 14.13 -15.16 -11.91
C SER A 343 14.05 -14.91 -13.43
N PRO A 344 14.11 -15.95 -14.28
CA PRO A 344 13.88 -15.82 -15.72
C PRO A 344 12.40 -15.57 -16.08
N PHE A 345 11.51 -15.48 -15.09
CA PHE A 345 10.10 -15.17 -15.25
C PHE A 345 9.85 -13.68 -14.96
N PRO A 346 8.78 -13.07 -15.52
CA PRO A 346 8.44 -11.70 -15.20
C PRO A 346 8.36 -11.52 -13.66
N PRO A 347 9.06 -10.53 -13.08
CA PRO A 347 9.25 -10.34 -11.63
C PRO A 347 7.97 -9.98 -10.85
N GLN A 348 6.81 -10.10 -11.50
CA GLN A 348 5.50 -9.78 -10.94
C GLN A 348 5.14 -10.74 -9.80
N TYR A 349 5.61 -11.98 -9.80
CA TYR A 349 5.43 -12.93 -8.70
C TYR A 349 6.78 -13.48 -8.26
N GLN A 350 7.09 -13.34 -6.97
CA GLN A 350 8.23 -14.08 -6.40
C GLN A 350 7.92 -15.58 -6.51
N ARG A 351 8.94 -16.40 -6.73
CA ARG A 351 8.73 -17.85 -6.71
C ARG A 351 8.32 -18.23 -5.28
N PRO A 352 7.13 -18.80 -5.06
CA PRO A 352 6.69 -19.14 -3.71
C PRO A 352 7.67 -20.14 -3.12
N ASP A 353 8.34 -19.74 -2.04
CA ASP A 353 9.15 -20.64 -1.24
C ASP A 353 8.30 -21.26 -0.12
N PHE A 354 8.86 -22.26 0.57
CA PHE A 354 8.16 -22.95 1.64
C PHE A 354 7.70 -22.00 2.76
N MET A 355 8.48 -20.95 3.05
CA MET A 355 8.15 -19.96 4.07
C MET A 355 6.96 -19.11 3.65
N GLU A 356 6.93 -18.67 2.39
CA GLU A 356 5.80 -17.93 1.83
C GLU A 356 4.51 -18.76 1.90
N MET A 357 4.57 -20.06 1.54
CA MET A 357 3.41 -20.95 1.66
C MET A 357 2.91 -21.06 3.11
N LEU A 358 3.79 -21.22 4.08
CA LEU A 358 3.42 -21.26 5.50
C LEU A 358 2.84 -19.93 5.99
N LEU A 359 3.42 -18.80 5.57
CA LEU A 359 2.93 -17.48 5.94
C LEU A 359 1.54 -17.21 5.35
N VAL A 360 1.25 -17.63 4.11
CA VAL A 360 -0.11 -17.49 3.54
C VAL A 360 -1.12 -18.23 4.40
N ILE A 361 -0.83 -19.47 4.81
CA ILE A 361 -1.71 -20.25 5.70
C ILE A 361 -1.90 -19.50 7.02
N HIS A 362 -0.81 -19.13 7.67
CA HIS A 362 -0.84 -18.49 8.98
C HIS A 362 -1.61 -17.16 8.95
N VAL A 363 -1.31 -16.29 7.99
CA VAL A 363 -1.95 -14.98 7.83
C VAL A 363 -3.43 -15.14 7.51
N TRP A 364 -3.79 -16.07 6.62
CA TRP A 364 -5.20 -16.30 6.31
C TRP A 364 -6.00 -16.80 7.52
N GLU A 365 -5.51 -17.84 8.21
CA GLU A 365 -6.21 -18.39 9.37
C GLU A 365 -6.36 -17.35 10.49
N ARG A 366 -5.32 -16.56 10.77
CA ARG A 366 -5.43 -15.48 11.76
C ARG A 366 -6.36 -14.37 11.30
N LEU A 367 -6.30 -13.95 10.03
CA LEU A 367 -7.23 -12.95 9.49
C LEU A 367 -8.68 -13.42 9.59
N LYS A 368 -8.94 -14.70 9.28
CA LYS A 368 -10.24 -15.34 9.44
C LYS A 368 -10.71 -15.31 10.91
N SER A 369 -9.84 -15.65 11.86
CA SER A 369 -10.16 -15.55 13.30
C SER A 369 -10.54 -14.12 13.69
N HIS A 370 -9.71 -13.11 13.34
CA HIS A 370 -10.00 -11.70 13.61
C HIS A 370 -11.34 -11.25 13.00
N LEU A 371 -11.63 -11.68 11.76
CA LEU A 371 -12.87 -11.35 11.08
C LEU A 371 -14.09 -11.96 11.79
N LEU A 372 -13.99 -13.21 12.23
CA LEU A 372 -15.06 -13.90 12.95
C LEU A 372 -15.30 -13.28 14.34
N GLU A 373 -14.25 -12.99 15.09
CA GLU A 373 -14.33 -12.32 16.40
C GLU A 373 -14.96 -10.92 16.28
N LEU A 374 -14.47 -10.12 15.33
CA LEU A 374 -15.03 -8.79 15.09
C LEU A 374 -16.47 -8.85 14.59
N ARG A 375 -16.86 -9.84 13.79
CA ARG A 375 -18.25 -10.02 13.36
C ARG A 375 -19.19 -10.39 14.51
N GLN A 376 -18.70 -11.15 15.50
CA GLN A 376 -19.47 -11.43 16.72
C GLN A 376 -19.69 -10.15 17.54
N ALA A 377 -18.65 -9.32 17.68
CA ALA A 377 -18.73 -8.05 18.40
C ALA A 377 -19.53 -6.97 17.65
N PHE A 378 -19.44 -6.96 16.33
CA PHE A 378 -20.07 -5.98 15.44
C PHE A 378 -20.83 -6.69 14.32
N PRO A 379 -22.06 -7.19 14.59
CA PRO A 379 -22.83 -7.96 13.63
C PRO A 379 -23.03 -7.23 12.31
N VAL A 380 -22.60 -7.86 11.22
CA VAL A 380 -22.75 -7.35 9.85
C VAL A 380 -22.93 -8.50 8.87
N THR A 381 -23.67 -8.22 7.80
CA THR A 381 -23.74 -9.06 6.62
C THR A 381 -22.47 -8.84 5.79
N LEU A 382 -21.65 -9.88 5.65
CA LEU A 382 -20.51 -9.85 4.74
C LEU A 382 -20.98 -9.84 3.29
N ASP A 383 -20.10 -9.40 2.38
CA ASP A 383 -20.26 -9.71 0.97
C ASP A 383 -20.44 -11.23 0.81
N PRO A 384 -21.46 -11.73 0.08
CA PRO A 384 -21.72 -13.16 -0.03
C PRO A 384 -20.51 -13.98 -0.48
N ARG A 385 -19.64 -13.40 -1.32
CA ARG A 385 -18.41 -14.04 -1.79
C ARG A 385 -17.40 -14.17 -0.65
N LEU A 386 -17.26 -13.13 0.19
CA LEU A 386 -16.44 -13.20 1.40
C LEU A 386 -17.03 -14.19 2.42
N GLU A 387 -18.35 -14.19 2.59
CA GLU A 387 -19.06 -15.13 3.47
C GLU A 387 -18.78 -16.58 3.04
N GLU A 388 -18.82 -16.89 1.75
CA GLU A 388 -18.46 -18.21 1.22
C GLU A 388 -17.04 -18.60 1.66
N MET A 389 -16.06 -17.72 1.48
CA MET A 389 -14.67 -18.00 1.85
C MET A 389 -14.50 -18.23 3.36
N VAL A 390 -15.16 -17.42 4.18
CA VAL A 390 -15.03 -17.46 5.64
C VAL A 390 -15.79 -18.64 6.25
N SER A 391 -17.02 -18.88 5.78
CA SER A 391 -17.87 -19.98 6.26
C SER A 391 -17.39 -21.34 5.77
N SER A 392 -16.66 -21.36 4.65
CA SER A 392 -16.15 -22.61 4.12
C SER A 392 -15.17 -23.27 5.10
N HIS A 393 -15.39 -24.57 5.32
CA HIS A 393 -14.35 -25.49 5.78
C HIS A 393 -13.40 -25.88 4.64
N LEU A 394 -13.41 -25.12 3.53
CA LEU A 394 -12.48 -25.34 2.44
C LEU A 394 -11.10 -25.25 3.07
N SER A 395 -10.49 -26.42 3.26
CA SER A 395 -9.12 -26.54 3.72
C SER A 395 -8.31 -25.68 2.77
N PHE A 396 -7.22 -25.12 3.29
CA PHE A 396 -6.28 -24.35 2.49
C PHE A 396 -6.00 -24.98 1.12
N GLN A 397 -6.09 -26.31 0.95
CA GLN A 397 -6.08 -26.99 -0.35
C GLN A 397 -7.00 -26.43 -1.45
N VAL A 398 -8.16 -25.83 -1.17
CA VAL A 398 -9.00 -25.21 -2.22
C VAL A 398 -8.64 -23.74 -2.46
N LEU A 399 -8.16 -23.02 -1.45
CA LEU A 399 -7.47 -21.75 -1.68
C LEU A 399 -6.22 -22.03 -2.52
N PHE A 400 -5.35 -22.93 -2.08
CA PHE A 400 -4.20 -23.47 -2.77
C PHE A 400 -4.54 -23.94 -4.19
N ASN A 401 -5.58 -24.74 -4.41
CA ASN A 401 -5.97 -25.14 -5.77
C ASN A 401 -6.51 -23.96 -6.59
N LYS A 402 -7.31 -23.02 -6.06
CA LYS A 402 -7.80 -21.88 -6.87
C LYS A 402 -6.74 -20.80 -7.12
N ILE A 403 -5.77 -20.66 -6.21
CA ILE A 403 -4.69 -19.65 -6.21
C ILE A 403 -3.49 -20.16 -6.96
N LEU A 404 -3.01 -21.36 -6.61
CA LEU A 404 -1.94 -21.98 -7.37
C LEU A 404 -2.41 -22.36 -8.75
N PHE A 405 -3.64 -22.80 -9.05
CA PHE A 405 -3.96 -23.14 -10.45
C PHE A 405 -3.85 -21.92 -11.39
N ALA A 406 -4.07 -20.70 -10.88
CA ALA A 406 -3.80 -19.45 -11.59
C ALA A 406 -2.29 -19.10 -11.67
N ILE A 407 -1.50 -19.44 -10.64
CA ILE A 407 -0.03 -19.26 -10.60
C ILE A 407 0.73 -20.39 -11.35
N TYR A 408 0.14 -21.59 -11.43
CA TYR A 408 0.66 -22.85 -11.94
C TYR A 408 0.62 -22.88 -13.47
N TYR A 409 -0.32 -22.14 -14.08
CA TYR A 409 -0.36 -21.93 -15.53
C TYR A 409 0.70 -20.93 -16.04
N ALA A 410 1.53 -20.35 -15.17
CA ALA A 410 2.77 -19.67 -15.57
C ALA A 410 4.00 -20.61 -15.75
N GLY A 411 3.86 -21.91 -15.42
CA GLY A 411 4.70 -23.06 -15.85
C GLY A 411 6.07 -23.30 -15.15
N PRO A 412 6.70 -24.49 -15.30
CA PRO A 412 6.13 -25.84 -15.35
C PRO A 412 6.60 -26.76 -14.17
N GLN A 413 5.69 -27.67 -13.81
CA GLN A 413 5.87 -28.96 -13.12
C GLN A 413 6.35 -29.00 -11.66
N LEU A 414 5.39 -29.28 -10.76
CA LEU A 414 5.65 -29.96 -9.49
C LEU A 414 6.34 -31.31 -9.75
N PRO A 415 7.43 -31.66 -9.04
CA PRO A 415 8.01 -32.99 -9.08
C PRO A 415 6.93 -34.05 -8.82
N GLU A 416 6.89 -35.12 -9.62
CA GLU A 416 5.90 -36.20 -9.46
C GLU A 416 5.89 -36.79 -8.04
N SER A 417 7.01 -36.71 -7.33
CA SER A 417 7.15 -37.14 -5.95
C SER A 417 6.33 -36.33 -4.92
N VAL A 418 5.98 -35.08 -5.23
CA VAL A 418 5.25 -34.19 -4.30
C VAL A 418 3.72 -34.33 -4.47
N ARG A 419 3.26 -34.81 -5.62
CA ARG A 419 1.82 -34.94 -5.92
C ARG A 419 1.06 -35.87 -4.95
N PRO A 420 1.60 -37.03 -4.54
CA PRO A 420 0.95 -37.89 -3.54
C PRO A 420 0.98 -37.29 -2.13
N MET A 421 2.02 -36.51 -1.79
CA MET A 421 2.19 -35.91 -0.46
C MET A 421 1.21 -34.77 -0.19
N LEU A 422 0.77 -34.06 -1.23
CA LEU A 422 -0.21 -32.98 -1.12
C LEU A 422 -1.67 -33.47 -1.16
N GLY A 423 -1.91 -34.78 -1.31
CA GLY A 423 -3.26 -35.37 -1.37
C GLY A 423 -4.10 -34.93 -2.58
N ILE A 424 -3.48 -34.36 -3.61
CA ILE A 424 -4.18 -33.72 -4.74
C ILE A 424 -4.99 -34.73 -5.57
N THR A 425 -4.56 -35.98 -5.67
CA THR A 425 -5.30 -37.04 -6.39
C THR A 425 -6.60 -37.44 -5.67
N ALA A 426 -6.60 -37.47 -4.34
CA ALA A 426 -7.78 -37.89 -3.57
C ALA A 426 -8.94 -36.87 -3.64
N ALA A 427 -8.65 -35.58 -3.79
CA ALA A 427 -9.66 -34.52 -3.83
C ALA A 427 -10.50 -34.52 -5.14
N TYR A 428 -10.05 -35.21 -6.19
CA TYR A 428 -10.70 -35.21 -7.51
C TYR A 428 -11.24 -36.57 -7.96
N ASP A 429 -10.94 -37.68 -7.26
CA ASP A 429 -11.54 -38.99 -7.55
C ASP A 429 -13.06 -39.04 -7.30
N HIS A 430 -13.59 -38.07 -6.55
CA HIS A 430 -15.04 -37.90 -6.33
C HIS A 430 -15.74 -37.06 -7.41
N LEU A 431 -14.97 -36.35 -8.24
CA LEU A 431 -15.44 -35.55 -9.38
C LEU A 431 -15.23 -36.34 -10.67
N GLY A 432 -15.68 -37.60 -10.68
CA GLY A 432 -15.60 -38.48 -11.83
C GLY A 432 -16.26 -37.88 -13.09
N PRO A 433 -15.84 -38.32 -14.29
CA PRO A 433 -16.44 -37.83 -15.53
C PRO A 433 -17.91 -38.28 -15.60
N ALA A 434 -18.82 -37.32 -15.57
CA ALA A 434 -20.18 -37.51 -16.04
C ALA A 434 -20.12 -37.87 -17.53
N ASN A 435 -20.49 -39.12 -17.85
CA ASN A 435 -20.88 -39.61 -19.18
C ASN A 435 -19.91 -39.31 -20.33
N GLY A 436 -19.00 -40.26 -20.59
CA GLY A 436 -18.19 -40.27 -21.82
C GLY A 436 -17.56 -41.61 -22.16
N ALA A 437 -18.15 -42.73 -21.72
CA ALA A 437 -17.68 -44.08 -22.10
C ALA A 437 -18.58 -44.65 -23.20
N SER A 438 -18.46 -44.12 -24.42
CA SER A 438 -18.94 -44.77 -25.65
C SER A 438 -18.37 -44.01 -26.84
N ALA A 439 -17.29 -44.53 -27.43
CA ALA A 439 -16.81 -44.35 -28.81
C ALA A 439 -15.28 -44.29 -28.86
N ARG A 440 -14.64 -45.46 -28.78
CA ARG A 440 -13.36 -45.80 -29.44
C ARG A 440 -13.01 -47.25 -29.13
N LYS A 441 -13.80 -48.16 -29.68
CA LYS A 441 -13.46 -49.58 -29.88
C LYS A 441 -14.16 -50.05 -31.16
N ALA A 442 -13.65 -49.56 -32.30
CA ALA A 442 -13.85 -50.14 -33.63
C ALA A 442 -13.03 -49.29 -34.60
N GLU A 443 -11.75 -49.62 -34.75
CA GLU A 443 -10.93 -49.40 -35.96
C GLU A 443 -9.50 -49.81 -35.62
N LEU A 444 -9.26 -51.11 -35.73
CA LEU A 444 -7.97 -51.76 -36.01
C LEU A 444 -8.26 -53.26 -36.18
N ALA A 445 -9.03 -53.55 -37.24
CA ALA A 445 -9.17 -54.86 -37.88
C ALA A 445 -9.78 -54.59 -39.26
N GLY A 446 -8.90 -54.46 -40.26
CA GLY A 446 -9.21 -54.09 -41.63
C GLY A 446 -7.92 -53.72 -42.34
#